data_AF-A0A6D2GCM7-F1
#
_entry.id   AF-A0A6D2GCM7-F1
#
_cell.length_a   1.000
_cell.length_b   1.000
_cell.length_c   1.000
_cell.angle_alpha   90.00
_cell.angle_beta   90.00
_cell.angle_gamma   90.00
#
_symmetry.space_group_name_H-M   'P 1'
#
loop_
_entity.id
_entity.type
_entity.pdbx_description
1 polymer ?
#
loop_
_entity_poly.entity_id
_entity_poly.type
_entity_poly.pdbx_seq_one_letter_code
_entity_poly.pdbx_strand_id
1 'polypeptide(L)'
;MYNPKLSVFKTRCVHINLFTYLVMCALIVPIIASANTETYFCDGSTNSELRYNTVIVKKYENGNLASIQEVKNKKFNGLYESWWKNGNRRAQGRFKNGREDGDFFAWYRNGRKYFSGSMRDGKPDGTFNTWFADGKIRNQGIFLSGKRIGQWKSWYNSGQQSSIVNFEVDKILECSFWNNAGEIVYQGKDTKRCNDIYTGYYNTYSLESDEPG
;
A
#
# COMPACT_ATOMS: atom_id res chain seq x y z
N MET A 1 -24.99 4.34 -15.59
CA MET A 1 -23.88 3.48 -16.06
C MET A 1 -23.59 2.43 -15.01
N TYR A 2 -23.70 1.16 -15.38
CA TYR A 2 -23.45 0.01 -14.50
C TYR A 2 -21.93 -0.16 -14.30
N ASN A 3 -21.45 -0.04 -13.04
CA ASN A 3 -20.05 -0.31 -12.72
C ASN A 3 -19.95 -1.70 -12.06
N PRO A 4 -19.45 -2.73 -12.78
CA PRO A 4 -19.42 -4.11 -12.28
C PRO A 4 -18.52 -4.30 -11.05
N LYS A 5 -17.62 -3.34 -10.74
CA LYS A 5 -16.83 -3.38 -9.50
C LYS A 5 -17.64 -2.96 -8.28
N LEU A 6 -18.59 -2.03 -8.44
CA LEU A 6 -19.54 -1.67 -7.38
C LEU A 6 -20.62 -2.75 -7.19
N SER A 7 -20.98 -3.52 -8.23
CA SER A 7 -22.03 -4.54 -8.11
C SER A 7 -21.64 -5.67 -7.17
N VAL A 8 -20.36 -6.08 -7.14
CA VAL A 8 -19.83 -7.10 -6.21
C VAL A 8 -19.92 -6.66 -4.74
N PHE A 9 -19.80 -5.35 -4.47
CA PHE A 9 -19.99 -4.80 -3.12
C PHE A 9 -21.46 -4.56 -2.78
N LYS A 10 -22.29 -4.18 -3.75
CA LYS A 10 -23.75 -4.00 -3.59
C LYS A 10 -24.47 -5.31 -3.25
N THR A 11 -23.94 -6.47 -3.60
CA THR A 11 -24.52 -7.76 -3.18
C THR A 11 -24.38 -8.04 -1.69
N ARG A 12 -23.65 -7.20 -0.94
CA ARG A 12 -23.43 -7.34 0.51
C ARG A 12 -23.92 -6.18 1.38
N CYS A 13 -24.38 -5.06 0.81
CA CYS A 13 -24.82 -3.89 1.58
C CYS A 13 -26.11 -3.32 0.98
N VAL A 14 -27.11 -3.09 1.84
CA VAL A 14 -28.40 -2.52 1.46
C VAL A 14 -28.20 -1.09 1.00
N HIS A 15 -28.59 -0.80 -0.24
CA HIS A 15 -28.73 0.57 -0.73
C HIS A 15 -29.96 1.16 -0.02
N ILE A 16 -29.77 1.96 1.03
CA ILE A 16 -30.88 2.74 1.58
C ILE A 16 -31.13 3.88 0.59
N ASN A 17 -32.00 3.62 -0.38
CA ASN A 17 -32.53 4.64 -1.27
C ASN A 17 -33.42 5.55 -0.43
N LEU A 18 -33.12 6.84 -0.46
CA LEU A 18 -33.71 7.87 0.37
C LEU A 18 -35.16 8.18 -0.07
N PHE A 19 -36.10 7.22 0.04
CA PHE A 19 -37.52 7.49 -0.27
C PHE A 19 -38.56 6.70 0.54
N THR A 20 -38.18 5.91 1.56
CA THR A 20 -39.19 5.18 2.38
C THR A 20 -39.06 5.29 3.90
N TYR A 21 -38.12 6.06 4.44
CA TYR A 21 -38.07 6.34 5.89
C TYR A 21 -38.58 7.74 6.22
N LEU A 22 -39.90 7.90 6.15
CA LEU A 22 -40.59 9.13 6.56
C LEU A 22 -41.11 9.10 8.00
N VAL A 23 -40.70 8.15 8.83
CA VAL A 23 -41.11 8.11 10.24
C VAL A 23 -39.97 7.54 11.09
N MET A 24 -39.53 8.33 12.07
CA MET A 24 -38.62 7.99 13.19
C MET A 24 -37.11 7.91 12.89
N CYS A 25 -36.47 9.09 12.83
CA CYS A 25 -35.26 9.41 13.62
C CYS A 25 -34.74 10.78 13.17
N ALA A 26 -35.46 11.83 13.57
CA ALA A 26 -34.84 13.13 13.75
C ALA A 26 -33.84 13.01 14.92
N LEU A 27 -32.66 13.62 14.76
CA LEU A 27 -31.57 13.74 15.75
C LEU A 27 -30.61 12.53 15.81
N ILE A 28 -29.59 12.53 14.94
CA ILE A 28 -28.14 12.33 15.19
C ILE A 28 -27.49 11.95 13.85
N VAL A 29 -27.23 12.93 12.99
CA VAL A 29 -26.02 12.95 12.13
C VAL A 29 -25.69 14.42 11.83
N PRO A 30 -24.98 15.17 12.70
CA PRO A 30 -24.36 16.41 12.26
C PRO A 30 -23.02 16.07 11.58
N ILE A 31 -22.94 16.42 10.30
CA ILE A 31 -21.76 16.97 9.63
C ILE A 31 -20.55 16.02 9.49
N ILE A 32 -20.44 15.35 8.33
CA ILE A 32 -19.27 15.51 7.42
C ILE A 32 -19.77 15.35 5.98
N ALA A 33 -20.48 16.36 5.48
CA ALA A 33 -20.70 16.51 4.04
C ALA A 33 -19.43 17.13 3.43
N SER A 34 -18.43 16.30 3.16
CA SER A 34 -17.39 16.61 2.19
C SER A 34 -17.85 16.05 0.84
N ALA A 35 -17.92 16.90 -0.18
CA ALA A 35 -18.74 16.76 -1.39
C ALA A 35 -18.57 15.49 -2.26
N ASN A 36 -17.69 14.54 -1.93
CA ASN A 36 -17.40 13.36 -2.75
C ASN A 36 -17.22 12.04 -1.96
N THR A 37 -17.79 11.94 -0.76
CA THR A 37 -17.70 10.73 0.08
C THR A 37 -19.06 10.06 0.27
N GLU A 38 -19.17 8.79 -0.13
CA GLU A 38 -20.34 7.94 0.12
C GLU A 38 -20.00 6.93 1.22
N THR A 39 -20.91 6.75 2.18
CA THR A 39 -20.75 5.84 3.32
C THR A 39 -21.83 4.76 3.25
N TYR A 40 -21.42 3.49 3.31
CA TYR A 40 -22.32 2.35 3.32
C TYR A 40 -22.20 1.60 4.65
N PHE A 41 -23.35 1.32 5.28
CA PHE A 41 -23.43 0.49 6.48
C PHE A 41 -23.73 -0.96 6.07
N CYS A 42 -22.97 -1.90 6.60
CA CYS A 42 -23.12 -3.31 6.28
C CYS A 42 -23.29 -4.12 7.57
N ASP A 43 -24.44 -3.97 8.26
CA ASP A 43 -25.01 -5.02 9.09
C ASP A 43 -26.55 -4.90 9.14
N GLY A 44 -27.23 -6.06 9.10
CA GLY A 44 -28.67 -6.19 9.34
C GLY A 44 -28.94 -6.78 10.72
N SER A 45 -28.19 -6.38 11.75
CA SER A 45 -28.31 -6.95 13.09
C SER A 45 -29.13 -6.06 14.01
N THR A 46 -30.31 -6.56 14.40
CA THR A 46 -31.26 -5.90 15.30
C THR A 46 -30.86 -6.11 16.77
N ASN A 47 -29.70 -5.63 17.20
CA ASN A 47 -29.42 -5.51 18.62
C ASN A 47 -28.48 -4.35 18.95
N SER A 48 -28.79 -3.66 20.04
CA SER A 48 -28.42 -2.30 20.44
C SER A 48 -26.95 -2.06 20.86
N GLU A 49 -25.98 -2.71 20.20
CA GLU A 49 -24.56 -2.34 20.25
C GLU A 49 -23.99 -2.27 18.83
N LEU A 50 -24.21 -1.14 18.17
CA LEU A 50 -23.91 -1.01 16.76
C LEU A 50 -22.43 -0.70 16.51
N ARG A 51 -21.63 -1.77 16.45
CA ARG A 51 -20.19 -1.84 16.12
C ARG A 51 -19.96 -1.91 14.61
N TYR A 52 -20.59 -1.02 13.85
CA TYR A 52 -20.76 -1.14 12.40
C TYR A 52 -19.45 -1.33 11.62
N ASN A 53 -19.38 -2.39 10.82
CA ASN A 53 -18.48 -2.43 9.66
C ASN A 53 -19.03 -1.43 8.64
N THR A 54 -18.24 -0.40 8.36
CA THR A 54 -18.58 0.70 7.45
C THR A 54 -17.65 0.67 6.25
N VAL A 55 -18.20 0.80 5.04
CA VAL A 55 -17.40 0.97 3.83
C VAL A 55 -17.45 2.44 3.43
N ILE A 56 -16.29 3.09 3.45
CA ILE A 56 -16.12 4.46 2.98
C ILE A 56 -15.68 4.40 1.52
N VAL A 57 -16.46 5.00 0.64
CA VAL A 57 -16.16 5.14 -0.79
C VAL A 57 -15.90 6.61 -1.09
N LYS A 58 -14.70 6.93 -1.58
CA LYS A 58 -14.36 8.27 -2.04
C LYS A 58 -14.26 8.28 -3.55
N LYS A 59 -14.73 9.37 -4.16
CA LYS A 59 -14.61 9.62 -5.60
C LYS A 59 -13.78 10.87 -5.86
N TYR A 60 -13.14 10.91 -7.02
CA TYR A 60 -12.57 12.12 -7.58
C TYR A 60 -13.69 13.00 -8.16
N GLU A 61 -13.38 14.28 -8.42
CA GLU A 61 -14.30 15.24 -9.04
C GLU A 61 -14.83 14.77 -10.41
N ASN A 62 -14.06 13.95 -11.14
CA ASN A 62 -14.48 13.37 -12.41
C ASN A 62 -15.39 12.13 -12.26
N GLY A 63 -15.82 11.81 -11.03
CA GLY A 63 -16.67 10.66 -10.71
C GLY A 63 -15.94 9.32 -10.59
N ASN A 64 -14.66 9.24 -10.95
CA ASN A 64 -13.88 8.00 -10.81
C ASN A 64 -13.69 7.65 -9.33
N LEU A 65 -13.62 6.35 -9.03
CA LEU A 65 -13.27 5.90 -7.68
C LEU A 65 -11.88 6.40 -7.30
N ALA A 66 -11.76 6.93 -6.09
CA ALA A 66 -10.49 7.33 -5.50
C ALA A 66 -10.04 6.32 -4.44
N SER A 67 -10.96 5.86 -3.58
CA SER A 67 -10.67 4.79 -2.62
C SER A 67 -11.91 4.09 -2.09
N ILE A 68 -11.71 2.88 -1.60
CA ILE A 68 -12.66 2.07 -0.82
C ILE A 68 -11.92 1.63 0.44
N GLN A 69 -12.53 1.87 1.60
CA GLN A 69 -11.90 1.66 2.90
C GLN A 69 -12.90 1.02 3.87
N GLU A 70 -12.56 -0.15 4.41
CA GLU A 70 -13.35 -0.78 5.48
C GLU A 70 -12.96 -0.23 6.85
N VAL A 71 -13.94 0.20 7.62
CA VAL A 71 -13.80 0.80 8.94
C VAL A 71 -14.62 0.03 9.96
N LYS A 72 -14.03 -0.28 11.10
CA LYS A 72 -14.72 -0.83 12.27
C LYS A 72 -14.27 -0.07 13.51
N ASN A 73 -15.21 0.33 14.37
CA ASN A 73 -14.91 1.08 15.60
C ASN A 73 -14.01 2.30 15.36
N LYS A 74 -14.31 3.09 14.32
CA LYS A 74 -13.56 4.30 13.90
C LYS A 74 -12.10 4.05 13.47
N LYS A 75 -11.71 2.81 13.18
CA LYS A 75 -10.38 2.44 12.69
C LYS A 75 -10.47 1.64 11.39
N PHE A 76 -9.48 1.77 10.50
CA PHE A 76 -9.39 0.91 9.32
C PHE A 76 -9.30 -0.56 9.76
N ASN A 77 -10.18 -1.39 9.23
CA ASN A 77 -10.28 -2.78 9.61
C ASN A 77 -10.92 -3.56 8.47
N GLY A 78 -10.10 -4.25 7.70
CA GLY A 78 -10.49 -4.97 6.50
C GLY A 78 -9.80 -4.43 5.25
N LEU A 79 -10.48 -4.52 4.11
CA LEU A 79 -9.93 -4.17 2.81
C LEU A 79 -9.68 -2.66 2.65
N TYR A 80 -8.54 -2.34 2.04
CA TYR A 80 -8.23 -1.01 1.54
C TYR A 80 -7.85 -1.10 0.05
N GLU A 81 -8.50 -0.29 -0.77
CA GLU A 81 -8.16 -0.13 -2.18
C GLU A 81 -8.19 1.36 -2.56
N SER A 82 -7.27 1.76 -3.42
CA SER A 82 -7.26 3.09 -4.01
C SER A 82 -6.89 3.06 -5.48
N TRP A 83 -7.29 4.11 -6.19
CA TRP A 83 -7.08 4.26 -7.62
C TRP A 83 -6.50 5.64 -7.92
N TRP A 84 -5.78 5.72 -9.03
CA TRP A 84 -5.38 6.96 -9.67
C TRP A 84 -6.57 7.64 -10.33
N LYS A 85 -6.48 8.95 -10.59
CA LYS A 85 -7.56 9.71 -11.27
C LYS A 85 -7.91 9.14 -12.66
N ASN A 86 -6.96 8.45 -13.31
CA ASN A 86 -7.17 7.75 -14.59
C ASN A 86 -7.88 6.38 -14.47
N GLY A 87 -8.24 5.95 -13.25
CA GLY A 87 -8.93 4.68 -13.01
C GLY A 87 -8.02 3.47 -12.81
N ASN A 88 -6.70 3.60 -13.01
CA ASN A 88 -5.76 2.52 -12.70
C ASN A 88 -5.63 2.33 -11.19
N ARG A 89 -5.39 1.10 -10.75
CA ARG A 89 -5.18 0.81 -9.32
C ARG A 89 -3.94 1.55 -8.84
N ARG A 90 -4.00 2.10 -7.63
CA ARG A 90 -2.91 2.84 -6.97
C ARG A 90 -2.33 2.04 -5.83
N ALA A 91 -3.17 1.56 -4.93
CA ALA A 91 -2.75 0.71 -3.82
C ALA A 91 -3.85 -0.26 -3.41
N GLN A 92 -3.42 -1.35 -2.77
CA GLN A 92 -4.29 -2.36 -2.20
C GLN A 92 -3.60 -2.96 -0.99
N GLY A 93 -4.37 -3.22 0.05
CA GLY A 93 -3.90 -3.96 1.22
C GLY A 93 -5.03 -4.21 2.20
N ARG A 94 -4.65 -4.60 3.41
CA ARG A 94 -5.60 -4.88 4.49
C ARG A 94 -5.14 -4.23 5.78
N PHE A 95 -6.11 -3.78 6.56
CA PHE A 95 -5.86 -3.20 7.87
C PHE A 95 -6.51 -4.06 8.94
N LYS A 96 -5.91 -4.09 10.12
CA LYS A 96 -6.47 -4.67 11.33
C LYS A 96 -6.31 -3.67 12.46
N ASN A 97 -7.44 -3.22 13.03
CA ASN A 97 -7.46 -2.24 14.12
C ASN A 97 -6.63 -0.97 13.87
N GLY A 98 -6.64 -0.48 12.62
CA GLY A 98 -5.96 0.74 12.19
C GLY A 98 -4.49 0.55 11.77
N ARG A 99 -3.98 -0.68 11.70
CA ARG A 99 -2.61 -0.98 11.26
C ARG A 99 -2.60 -1.90 10.05
N GLU A 100 -1.61 -1.75 9.17
CA GLU A 100 -1.40 -2.64 8.03
C GLU A 100 -1.17 -4.09 8.49
N ASP A 101 -1.91 -5.04 7.92
CA ASP A 101 -1.86 -6.45 8.29
C ASP A 101 -2.18 -7.35 7.07
N GLY A 102 -1.19 -8.09 6.58
CA GLY A 102 -1.26 -8.90 5.36
C GLY A 102 -0.48 -8.29 4.19
N ASP A 103 -0.78 -8.76 2.97
CA ASP A 103 -0.08 -8.30 1.77
C ASP A 103 -0.53 -6.92 1.31
N PHE A 104 0.44 -6.10 0.96
CA PHE A 104 0.28 -4.76 0.42
C PHE A 104 0.92 -4.66 -0.95
N PHE A 105 0.27 -3.89 -1.81
CA PHE A 105 0.68 -3.66 -3.18
C PHE A 105 0.46 -2.19 -3.53
N ALA A 106 1.36 -1.64 -4.34
CA ALA A 106 1.16 -0.35 -4.97
C ALA A 106 1.56 -0.41 -6.45
N TRP A 107 0.97 0.47 -7.24
CA TRP A 107 1.13 0.53 -8.69
C TRP A 107 1.38 1.96 -9.14
N TYR A 108 2.21 2.09 -10.17
CA TYR A 108 2.37 3.32 -10.93
C TYR A 108 1.08 3.68 -11.66
N ARG A 109 0.94 4.94 -12.06
CA ARG A 109 -0.23 5.42 -12.82
C ARG A 109 -0.39 4.75 -14.19
N ASN A 110 0.68 4.20 -14.75
CA ASN A 110 0.62 3.36 -15.96
C ASN A 110 0.05 1.95 -15.71
N GLY A 111 -0.29 1.60 -14.46
CA GLY A 111 -0.86 0.32 -14.07
C GLY A 111 0.15 -0.79 -13.78
N ARG A 112 1.46 -0.53 -13.95
CA ARG A 112 2.52 -1.48 -13.59
C ARG A 112 2.77 -1.45 -12.09
N LYS A 113 3.16 -2.61 -11.54
CA LYS A 113 3.44 -2.74 -10.11
C LYS A 113 4.63 -1.87 -9.75
N TYR A 114 4.51 -1.12 -8.66
CA TYR A 114 5.59 -0.34 -8.05
C TYR A 114 6.16 -1.07 -6.84
N PHE A 115 5.29 -1.67 -6.03
CA PHE A 115 5.65 -2.28 -4.75
C PHE A 115 4.78 -3.49 -4.45
N SER A 116 5.37 -4.45 -3.74
CA SER A 116 4.68 -5.51 -3.03
C SER A 116 5.44 -5.88 -1.78
N GLY A 117 4.74 -6.08 -0.69
CA GLY A 117 5.31 -6.71 0.48
C GLY A 117 4.27 -7.10 1.50
N SER A 118 4.71 -7.84 2.51
CA SER A 118 3.84 -8.29 3.59
C SER A 118 4.04 -7.38 4.81
N MET A 119 2.94 -7.06 5.49
CA MET A 119 2.89 -6.23 6.68
C MET A 119 2.29 -7.03 7.84
N ARG A 120 2.75 -6.75 9.06
CA ARG A 120 2.18 -7.26 10.30
C ARG A 120 2.21 -6.16 11.35
N ASP A 121 1.05 -5.84 11.91
CA ASP A 121 0.88 -4.79 12.92
C ASP A 121 1.56 -3.45 12.53
N GLY A 122 1.46 -3.08 11.25
CA GLY A 122 2.01 -1.82 10.72
C GLY A 122 3.52 -1.86 10.45
N LYS A 123 4.16 -3.02 10.49
CA LYS A 123 5.59 -3.20 10.16
C LYS A 123 5.77 -4.16 8.99
N PRO A 124 6.75 -3.93 8.10
CA PRO A 124 7.13 -4.92 7.10
C PRO A 124 7.52 -6.26 7.74
N ASP A 125 6.92 -7.36 7.30
CA ASP A 125 7.17 -8.69 7.85
C ASP A 125 6.94 -9.77 6.78
N GLY A 126 8.00 -10.10 6.05
CA GLY A 126 7.98 -11.00 4.91
C GLY A 126 8.71 -10.42 3.70
N THR A 127 8.30 -10.85 2.50
CA THR A 127 8.94 -10.42 1.26
C THR A 127 8.72 -8.92 1.02
N PHE A 128 9.72 -8.29 0.39
CA PHE A 128 9.66 -6.90 -0.03
C PHE A 128 10.25 -6.80 -1.43
N ASN A 129 9.46 -6.28 -2.37
CA ASN A 129 9.87 -6.07 -3.74
C ASN A 129 9.40 -4.70 -4.22
N THR A 130 10.26 -4.03 -4.98
CA THR A 130 9.90 -2.81 -5.72
C THR A 130 10.34 -2.93 -7.16
N TRP A 131 9.68 -2.21 -8.05
CA TRP A 131 9.94 -2.23 -9.48
C TRP A 131 10.09 -0.81 -10.02
N PHE A 132 10.81 -0.67 -11.12
CA PHE A 132 10.82 0.53 -11.94
C PHE A 132 9.49 0.69 -12.70
N ALA A 133 9.22 1.90 -13.19
CA ALA A 133 8.01 2.18 -13.98
C ALA A 133 7.92 1.34 -15.27
N ASP A 134 9.06 0.84 -15.77
CA ASP A 134 9.13 -0.06 -16.91
C ASP A 134 8.79 -1.53 -16.55
N GLY A 135 8.63 -1.85 -15.27
CA GLY A 135 8.29 -3.17 -14.75
C GLY A 135 9.49 -4.05 -14.39
N LYS A 136 10.74 -3.58 -14.55
CA LYS A 136 11.92 -4.30 -14.06
C LYS A 136 12.04 -4.21 -12.55
N ILE A 137 12.60 -5.24 -11.91
CA ILE A 137 12.83 -5.25 -10.46
C ILE A 137 13.84 -4.15 -10.09
N ARG A 138 13.57 -3.41 -9.01
CA ARG A 138 14.42 -2.34 -8.48
C ARG A 138 15.10 -2.75 -7.19
N ASN A 139 14.32 -3.25 -6.23
CA ASN A 139 14.84 -3.79 -4.96
C ASN A 139 14.09 -5.06 -4.59
N GLN A 140 14.79 -5.98 -3.95
CA GLN A 140 14.24 -7.22 -3.42
C GLN A 140 14.92 -7.57 -2.09
N GLY A 141 14.14 -8.01 -1.12
CA GLY A 141 14.65 -8.50 0.15
C GLY A 141 13.56 -9.05 1.04
N ILE A 142 13.94 -9.32 2.29
CA ILE A 142 13.04 -9.84 3.33
C ILE A 142 13.16 -8.96 4.57
N PHE A 143 12.01 -8.67 5.15
CA PHE A 143 11.88 -8.10 6.49
C PHE A 143 11.40 -9.16 7.48
N LEU A 144 11.85 -9.04 8.72
CA LEU A 144 11.31 -9.72 9.89
C LEU A 144 11.00 -8.66 10.94
N SER A 145 9.71 -8.47 11.25
CA SER A 145 9.27 -7.49 12.26
C SER A 145 9.84 -6.06 12.05
N GLY A 146 9.92 -5.62 10.80
CA GLY A 146 10.45 -4.32 10.38
C GLY A 146 11.98 -4.25 10.26
N LYS A 147 12.69 -5.36 10.45
CA LYS A 147 14.16 -5.46 10.34
C LYS A 147 14.57 -6.22 9.10
N ARG A 148 15.53 -5.70 8.34
CA ARG A 148 16.06 -6.38 7.16
C ARG A 148 16.81 -7.64 7.58
N ILE A 149 16.56 -8.73 6.88
CA ILE A 149 17.27 -9.99 7.08
C ILE A 149 17.67 -10.60 5.74
N GLY A 150 18.71 -11.41 5.78
CA GLY A 150 19.22 -12.13 4.62
C GLY A 150 19.71 -11.19 3.52
N GLN A 151 19.64 -11.67 2.30
CA GLN A 151 20.18 -10.98 1.15
C GLN A 151 19.21 -9.93 0.60
N TRP A 152 19.69 -8.70 0.53
CA TRP A 152 19.03 -7.58 -0.12
C TRP A 152 19.72 -7.29 -1.45
N LYS A 153 18.93 -7.26 -2.52
CA LYS A 153 19.41 -7.05 -3.89
C LYS A 153 18.80 -5.79 -4.47
N SER A 154 19.60 -5.04 -5.21
CA SER A 154 19.15 -3.88 -5.95
C SER A 154 19.68 -3.89 -7.37
N TRP A 155 18.96 -3.25 -8.27
CA TRP A 155 19.30 -3.17 -9.69
C TRP A 155 19.17 -1.73 -10.19
N TYR A 156 19.95 -1.41 -11.22
CA TYR A 156 19.74 -0.22 -12.05
C TYR A 156 18.55 -0.43 -13.00
N ASN A 157 18.04 0.66 -13.56
CA ASN A 157 16.95 0.60 -14.55
C ASN A 157 17.37 -0.12 -15.86
N SER A 158 18.67 -0.24 -16.11
CA SER A 158 19.22 -1.09 -17.18
C SER A 158 18.92 -2.59 -16.96
N GLY A 159 18.65 -2.99 -15.72
CA GLY A 159 18.57 -4.39 -15.29
C GLY A 159 19.89 -4.92 -14.71
N GLN A 160 20.99 -4.15 -14.79
CA GLN A 160 22.26 -4.52 -14.17
C GLN A 160 22.12 -4.49 -12.64
N GLN A 161 22.63 -5.52 -11.96
CA GLN A 161 22.61 -5.56 -10.50
C GLN A 161 23.54 -4.48 -9.95
N SER A 162 23.03 -3.64 -9.04
CA SER A 162 23.77 -2.53 -8.43
C SER A 162 24.31 -2.91 -7.06
N SER A 163 23.59 -3.74 -6.30
CA SER A 163 24.05 -4.17 -4.98
C SER A 163 23.52 -5.54 -4.55
N ILE A 164 24.34 -6.20 -3.73
CA ILE A 164 23.97 -7.30 -2.85
C ILE A 164 24.45 -6.91 -1.45
N VAL A 165 23.56 -6.92 -0.47
CA VAL A 165 23.91 -6.67 0.93
C VAL A 165 23.29 -7.74 1.80
N ASN A 166 24.10 -8.41 2.61
CA ASN A 166 23.64 -9.44 3.52
C ASN A 166 23.41 -8.82 4.90
N PHE A 167 22.19 -8.97 5.41
CA PHE A 167 21.77 -8.43 6.70
C PHE A 167 21.51 -9.54 7.74
N GLU A 168 22.00 -9.32 8.95
CA GLU A 168 21.56 -10.00 10.17
C GLU A 168 20.81 -8.99 11.04
N VAL A 169 19.48 -8.97 10.92
CA VAL A 169 18.60 -8.07 11.71
C VAL A 169 19.08 -6.61 11.63
N ASP A 170 18.96 -6.02 10.44
CA ASP A 170 19.44 -4.67 10.05
C ASP A 170 20.96 -4.45 10.12
N LYS A 171 21.76 -5.37 10.69
CA LYS A 171 23.23 -5.25 10.65
C LYS A 171 23.77 -5.78 9.34
N ILE A 172 24.55 -4.97 8.63
CA ILE A 172 25.26 -5.43 7.42
C ILE A 172 26.37 -6.38 7.85
N LEU A 173 26.44 -7.55 7.22
CA LEU A 173 27.53 -8.52 7.37
C LEU A 173 28.58 -8.38 6.27
N GLU A 174 28.12 -8.25 5.04
CA GLU A 174 28.96 -8.09 3.86
C GLU A 174 28.14 -7.46 2.73
N CYS A 175 28.84 -6.92 1.77
CA CYS A 175 28.23 -6.28 0.63
C CYS A 175 29.04 -6.49 -0.65
N SER A 176 28.36 -6.32 -1.77
CA SER A 176 28.94 -6.25 -3.10
C SER A 176 28.18 -5.18 -3.86
N PHE A 177 28.91 -4.28 -4.51
CA PHE A 177 28.38 -3.15 -5.27
C PHE A 177 29.00 -3.15 -6.66
N TRP A 178 28.18 -2.87 -7.65
CA TRP A 178 28.60 -2.75 -9.04
C TRP A 178 28.13 -1.42 -9.62
N ASN A 179 28.87 -0.90 -10.59
CA ASN A 179 28.41 0.24 -11.39
C ASN A 179 27.45 -0.23 -12.50
N ASN A 180 26.91 0.70 -13.29
CA ASN A 180 25.94 0.37 -14.35
C ASN A 180 26.55 -0.41 -15.53
N ALA A 181 27.89 -0.44 -15.66
CA ALA A 181 28.61 -1.29 -16.62
C ALA A 181 28.81 -2.73 -16.09
N GLY A 182 28.48 -2.99 -14.82
CA GLY A 182 28.66 -4.29 -14.19
C GLY A 182 30.05 -4.51 -13.58
N GLU A 183 30.87 -3.46 -13.48
CA GLU A 183 32.19 -3.54 -12.84
C GLU A 183 32.04 -3.43 -11.32
N ILE A 184 32.84 -4.21 -10.59
CA ILE A 184 32.83 -4.21 -9.12
C ILE A 184 33.35 -2.86 -8.62
N VAL A 185 32.52 -2.12 -7.90
CA VAL A 185 32.89 -0.90 -7.18
C VAL A 185 33.48 -1.26 -5.82
N TYR A 186 32.88 -2.22 -5.13
CA TYR A 186 33.36 -2.70 -3.84
C TYR A 186 32.76 -4.06 -3.51
N GLN A 187 33.55 -4.95 -2.90
CA GLN A 187 33.09 -6.21 -2.35
C GLN A 187 33.89 -6.51 -1.08
N GLY A 188 33.20 -6.78 0.03
CA GLY A 188 33.89 -7.08 1.29
C GLY A 188 33.00 -7.08 2.53
N LYS A 189 33.67 -7.27 3.67
CA LYS A 189 33.06 -7.40 5.01
C LYS A 189 33.31 -6.20 5.92
N ASP A 190 34.00 -5.15 5.45
CA ASP A 190 34.08 -3.89 6.21
C ASP A 190 32.68 -3.25 6.22
N THR A 191 31.98 -3.45 7.34
CA THR A 191 30.58 -3.07 7.53
C THR A 191 30.40 -1.56 7.56
N LYS A 192 31.41 -0.81 8.02
CA LYS A 192 31.41 0.65 7.98
C LYS A 192 31.45 1.11 6.53
N ARG A 193 32.41 0.60 5.74
CA ARG A 193 32.50 0.91 4.31
C ARG A 193 31.26 0.47 3.53
N CYS A 194 30.70 -0.69 3.83
CA CYS A 194 29.43 -1.13 3.24
C CYS A 194 28.31 -0.14 3.56
N ASN A 195 28.19 0.32 4.81
CA ASN A 195 27.16 1.25 5.23
C ASN A 195 27.33 2.63 4.60
N ASP A 196 28.57 3.14 4.49
CA ASP A 196 28.88 4.42 3.85
C ASP A 196 28.48 4.42 2.37
N ILE A 197 28.82 3.34 1.64
CA ILE A 197 28.42 3.17 0.24
C ILE A 197 26.90 3.00 0.14
N TYR A 198 26.30 2.12 0.97
CA TYR A 198 24.86 1.87 0.95
C TYR A 198 24.08 3.17 1.17
N THR A 199 24.34 3.88 2.27
CA THR A 199 23.65 5.14 2.58
C THR A 199 23.90 6.21 1.53
N GLY A 200 25.12 6.31 0.97
CA GLY A 200 25.41 7.19 -0.17
C GLY A 200 24.54 6.89 -1.38
N TYR A 201 24.44 5.61 -1.79
CA TYR A 201 23.58 5.16 -2.88
C TYR A 201 22.10 5.48 -2.62
N TYR A 202 21.57 5.13 -1.45
CA TYR A 202 20.15 5.39 -1.19
C TYR A 202 19.84 6.87 -1.05
N ASN A 203 20.75 7.71 -0.54
CA ASN A 203 20.53 9.15 -0.46
C ASN A 203 20.56 9.83 -1.84
N THR A 204 21.35 9.34 -2.80
CA THR A 204 21.34 9.89 -4.17
C THR A 204 20.13 9.41 -4.99
N TYR A 205 19.71 8.14 -4.84
CA TYR A 205 18.60 7.59 -5.63
C TYR A 205 17.21 7.71 -4.97
N SER A 206 17.14 8.03 -3.67
CA SER A 206 15.86 8.37 -3.00
C SER A 206 15.39 9.80 -3.31
N LEU A 207 16.28 10.66 -3.79
CA LEU A 207 15.94 12.01 -4.27
C LEU A 207 15.47 12.02 -5.73
N GLU A 208 15.84 11.01 -6.52
CA GLU A 208 15.27 10.74 -7.85
C GLU A 208 14.05 9.79 -7.75
N SER A 209 13.37 9.73 -6.60
CA SER A 209 12.24 8.84 -6.42
C SER A 209 11.19 9.13 -7.47
N ASP A 210 11.07 8.20 -8.43
CA ASP A 210 9.84 7.93 -9.16
C ASP A 210 8.77 7.58 -8.12
N GLU A 211 8.34 8.56 -7.32
CA GLU A 211 7.10 8.49 -6.60
C GLU A 211 6.04 8.08 -7.62
N PRO A 212 5.14 7.17 -7.25
CA PRO A 212 4.09 6.80 -8.16
C PRO A 212 3.22 8.06 -8.38
N GLY A 213 3.47 8.79 -9.46
CA GLY A 213 2.77 10.01 -9.86
C GLY A 213 1.69 9.76 -10.89
#